data_AF-A0A7H4MI59-F1
#
_entry.id   AF-A0A7H4MI59-F1
#
_cell.length_a   1.000
_cell.length_b   1.000
_cell.length_c   1.000
_cell.angle_alpha   90.00
_cell.angle_beta   90.00
_cell.angle_gamma   90.00
#
_symmetry.space_group_name_H-M   'P 1'
#
loop_
_entity.id
_entity.type
_entity.pdbx_description
1 polymer ?
#
loop_
_entity_poly.entity_id
_entity_poly.type
_entity_poly.pdbx_seq_one_letter_code
_entity_poly.pdbx_strand_id
1 'polypeptide(L)'
;MACSPNRRAALQMLQSLADEQRLCYGLLGLEPLSRGRACFRSALGRCAGACCGKESVEAHRDRLLAQMSKLQLVCWPWAGPVALEERGPDMTQYHVIHNWLWLGRRRLARPGRGADPSARRIRPGWLQDPL
;
A
#
# COMPACT_ATOMS: atom_id res chain seq x y z
N MET A 1 -9.11 0.55 -1.98
CA MET A 1 -7.79 0.28 -2.60
C MET A 1 -6.85 -0.16 -1.49
N ALA A 2 -5.97 -1.14 -1.74
CA ALA A 2 -5.01 -1.63 -0.75
C ALA A 2 -3.61 -1.12 -1.10
N CYS A 3 -2.99 -0.32 -0.22
CA CYS A 3 -1.61 0.14 -0.39
C CYS A 3 -0.68 -0.76 0.39
N SER A 4 0.06 -1.61 -0.31
CA SER A 4 1.25 -2.27 0.25
C SER A 4 2.51 -1.47 -0.12
N PRO A 5 3.47 -1.31 0.80
CA PRO A 5 4.63 -0.43 0.62
C PRO A 5 5.60 -0.90 -0.47
N ASN A 6 5.52 -2.14 -0.93
CA ASN A 6 6.19 -2.64 -2.13
C ASN A 6 5.46 -3.90 -2.68
N ARG A 7 5.74 -4.24 -3.95
CA ARG A 7 5.12 -5.40 -4.63
C ARG A 7 5.35 -6.73 -3.89
N ARG A 8 6.53 -6.92 -3.31
CA ARG A 8 6.89 -8.17 -2.62
C ARG A 8 6.06 -8.39 -1.36
N ALA A 9 5.92 -7.35 -0.53
CA ALA A 9 5.11 -7.38 0.67
C ALA A 9 3.62 -7.59 0.34
N ALA A 10 3.13 -6.96 -0.74
CA ALA A 10 1.77 -7.17 -1.24
C ALA A 10 1.51 -8.65 -1.57
N LEU A 11 2.43 -9.26 -2.32
CA LEU A 11 2.33 -10.66 -2.72
C LEU A 11 2.44 -11.60 -1.53
N GLN A 12 3.35 -11.36 -0.59
CA GLN A 12 3.49 -12.16 0.63
C GLN A 12 2.22 -12.11 1.49
N MET A 13 1.67 -10.91 1.70
CA MET A 13 0.40 -10.75 2.42
C MET A 13 -0.74 -11.50 1.73
N LEU A 14 -0.87 -11.38 0.40
CA LEU A 14 -1.88 -12.09 -0.37
C LEU A 14 -1.71 -13.61 -0.28
N GLN A 15 -0.46 -14.09 -0.23
CA GLN A 15 -0.13 -15.50 -0.05
C GLN A 15 -0.58 -16.01 1.34
N SER A 16 -0.25 -15.28 2.40
CA SER A 16 -0.68 -15.60 3.78
C SER A 16 -2.19 -15.65 3.91
N LEU A 17 -2.90 -14.65 3.38
CA LEU A 17 -4.37 -14.66 3.34
C LEU A 17 -4.93 -15.88 2.62
N ALA A 18 -4.32 -16.24 1.49
CA ALA A 18 -4.79 -17.36 0.69
C ALA A 18 -4.53 -18.71 1.37
N ASP A 19 -3.45 -18.82 2.14
CA ASP A 19 -3.19 -19.96 3.02
C ASP A 19 -4.23 -20.07 4.14
N GLU A 20 -4.47 -19.00 4.87
CA GLU A 20 -5.40 -18.98 6.01
C GLU A 20 -6.86 -19.25 5.60
N GLN A 21 -7.29 -18.69 4.47
CA GLN A 21 -8.68 -18.76 4.02
C GLN A 21 -8.95 -19.86 2.99
N ARG A 22 -7.95 -20.73 2.73
CA ARG A 22 -7.99 -21.80 1.72
C ARG A 22 -8.41 -21.29 0.33
N LEU A 23 -7.87 -20.14 -0.07
CA LEU A 23 -8.14 -19.53 -1.38
C LEU A 23 -7.25 -20.14 -2.47
N CYS A 24 -7.78 -20.20 -3.69
CA CYS A 24 -7.03 -20.71 -4.84
C CYS A 24 -6.02 -19.68 -5.37
N TYR A 25 -4.73 -20.03 -5.42
CA TYR A 25 -3.67 -19.17 -6.00
C TYR A 25 -3.90 -18.89 -7.48
N GLY A 26 -4.46 -19.87 -8.21
CA GLY A 26 -4.81 -19.72 -9.61
C GLY A 26 -5.87 -18.65 -9.86
N LEU A 27 -6.93 -18.63 -9.06
CA LEU A 27 -7.98 -17.60 -9.16
C LEU A 27 -7.50 -16.23 -8.66
N LEU A 28 -6.53 -16.20 -7.74
CA LEU A 28 -5.89 -14.97 -7.27
C LEU A 28 -4.83 -14.43 -8.24
N GLY A 29 -4.49 -15.15 -9.31
CA GLY A 29 -3.45 -14.76 -10.27
C GLY A 29 -2.01 -14.87 -9.72
N LEU A 30 -1.83 -15.62 -8.61
CA LEU A 30 -0.50 -15.90 -8.03
C LEU A 30 0.24 -16.99 -8.80
N GLU A 31 -0.50 -17.90 -9.44
CA GLU A 31 0.03 -19.03 -10.22
C GLU A 31 -0.82 -19.24 -11.48
N PRO A 32 -0.26 -19.79 -12.57
CA PRO A 32 -1.04 -20.15 -13.74
C PRO A 32 -2.03 -21.27 -13.43
N LEU A 33 -3.28 -21.13 -13.89
CA LEU A 33 -4.33 -22.12 -13.69
C LEU A 33 -4.90 -22.60 -15.03
N SER A 34 -4.88 -23.91 -15.25
CA SER A 34 -5.59 -24.53 -16.37
C SER A 34 -7.09 -24.58 -16.07
N ARG A 35 -7.94 -24.14 -17.01
CA ARG A 35 -9.40 -24.18 -16.85
C ARG A 35 -9.89 -25.60 -16.56
N GLY A 36 -10.79 -25.74 -15.60
CA GLY A 36 -11.42 -27.01 -15.24
C GLY A 36 -10.54 -28.02 -14.49
N ARG A 37 -9.27 -27.69 -14.19
CA ARG A 37 -8.41 -28.55 -13.36
C ARG A 37 -8.28 -28.03 -11.93
N ALA A 38 -8.25 -28.97 -10.99
CA ALA A 38 -7.92 -28.66 -9.60
C ALA A 38 -6.47 -28.15 -9.50
N CYS A 39 -6.27 -27.07 -8.76
CA CYS A 39 -4.91 -26.61 -8.45
C CYS A 39 -4.22 -27.60 -7.50
N PHE A 40 -2.89 -27.65 -7.53
CA PHE A 40 -2.09 -28.54 -6.67
C PHE A 40 -2.44 -28.36 -5.17
N ARG A 41 -2.72 -27.12 -4.75
CA ARG A 41 -3.15 -26.81 -3.38
C ARG A 41 -4.48 -27.45 -2.98
N SER A 42 -5.38 -27.73 -3.93
CA SER A 42 -6.63 -28.44 -3.65
C SER A 42 -6.37 -29.90 -3.31
N ALA A 43 -5.39 -30.54 -3.95
CA ALA A 43 -4.95 -31.89 -3.60
C ALA A 43 -4.34 -31.95 -2.19
N LEU A 44 -3.72 -30.86 -1.73
CA LEU A 44 -3.16 -30.73 -0.39
C LEU A 44 -4.16 -30.25 0.68
N GLY A 45 -5.44 -30.05 0.33
CA GLY A 45 -6.45 -29.52 1.28
C GLY A 45 -6.29 -28.03 1.64
N ARG A 46 -5.38 -27.30 0.97
CA ARG A 46 -5.09 -25.87 1.19
C ARG A 46 -5.87 -24.93 0.25
N CYS A 47 -6.78 -25.49 -0.54
CA CYS A 47 -7.71 -24.77 -1.40
C CYS A 47 -9.08 -25.44 -1.31
N ALA A 48 -10.13 -24.66 -1.07
CA ALA A 48 -11.51 -25.15 -0.98
C ALA A 48 -12.08 -25.66 -2.32
N GLY A 49 -11.38 -25.43 -3.43
CA GLY A 49 -11.66 -26.08 -4.70
C GLY A 49 -12.55 -25.29 -5.66
N ALA A 50 -12.61 -23.97 -5.52
CA ALA A 50 -13.26 -23.09 -6.52
C ALA A 50 -12.67 -23.24 -7.94
N CYS A 51 -11.41 -23.67 -8.07
CA CYS A 51 -10.79 -24.00 -9.36
C CYS A 51 -11.36 -25.24 -10.07
N CYS A 52 -11.98 -26.16 -9.32
CA CYS A 52 -12.47 -27.45 -9.82
C CYS A 52 -13.95 -27.69 -9.53
N GLY A 53 -14.69 -26.63 -9.17
CA GLY A 53 -16.13 -26.71 -8.95
C GLY A 53 -16.57 -27.36 -7.63
N LYS A 54 -15.65 -27.71 -6.72
CA LYS A 54 -16.01 -28.15 -5.35
C LYS A 54 -16.64 -27.03 -4.52
N GLU A 55 -16.37 -25.80 -4.93
CA GLU A 55 -16.89 -24.57 -4.36
C GLU A 55 -17.23 -23.61 -5.50
N SER A 56 -18.20 -22.72 -5.29
CA SER A 56 -18.52 -21.67 -6.26
C SER A 56 -17.46 -20.55 -6.26
N VAL A 57 -17.24 -19.93 -7.42
CA VAL A 57 -16.29 -18.82 -7.55
C VAL A 57 -16.76 -17.62 -6.72
N GLU A 58 -18.06 -17.46 -6.57
CA GLU A 58 -18.72 -16.44 -5.76
C GLU A 58 -18.36 -16.61 -4.28
N ALA A 59 -18.50 -17.81 -3.72
CA ALA A 59 -18.15 -18.07 -2.32
C ALA A 59 -16.65 -17.86 -2.04
N HIS A 60 -15.79 -18.21 -3.01
CA HIS A 60 -14.35 -17.90 -2.96
C HIS A 60 -14.10 -16.39 -2.95
N ARG A 61 -14.76 -15.65 -3.85
CA ARG A 61 -14.65 -14.19 -3.97
C ARG A 61 -15.14 -13.48 -2.71
N ASP A 62 -16.25 -13.91 -2.13
CA ASP A 62 -16.81 -13.31 -0.93
C ASP A 62 -15.86 -13.45 0.26
N ARG A 63 -15.22 -14.61 0.43
CA ARG A 63 -14.19 -14.79 1.47
C ARG A 63 -12.97 -13.90 1.24
N LEU A 64 -12.52 -13.78 -0.02
CA LEU A 64 -11.42 -12.87 -0.34
C LEU A 64 -11.78 -11.43 0.05
N LEU A 65 -12.95 -10.94 -0.36
CA LEU A 65 -13.41 -9.59 -0.06
C LEU A 65 -13.57 -9.35 1.45
N ALA A 66 -14.09 -10.33 2.18
CA ALA A 66 -14.27 -10.26 3.63
C ALA A 66 -12.96 -10.14 4.41
N GLN A 67 -11.84 -10.69 3.90
CA GLN A 67 -10.53 -10.47 4.53
C GLN A 67 -9.84 -9.20 4.01
N MET A 68 -9.93 -8.91 2.71
CA MET A 68 -9.32 -7.70 2.15
C MET A 68 -9.92 -6.42 2.76
N SER A 69 -11.19 -6.43 3.18
CA SER A 69 -11.83 -5.31 3.87
C SER A 69 -11.17 -4.99 5.21
N LYS A 70 -10.65 -6.00 5.93
CA LYS A 70 -9.94 -5.84 7.21
C LYS A 70 -8.52 -5.29 7.03
N LEU A 71 -7.94 -5.49 5.85
CA LEU A 71 -6.60 -5.06 5.48
C LEU A 71 -6.59 -3.69 4.80
N GLN A 72 -7.69 -2.94 4.88
CA GLN A 72 -7.73 -1.56 4.40
C GLN A 72 -6.84 -0.67 5.29
N LEU A 73 -5.54 -0.71 5.01
CA LEU A 73 -4.62 0.35 5.41
C LEU A 73 -5.09 1.64 4.74
N VAL A 74 -5.05 2.74 5.49
CA VAL A 74 -5.23 4.08 4.92
C VAL A 74 -4.11 4.27 3.90
N CYS A 75 -4.47 4.08 2.64
CA CYS A 75 -3.60 4.38 1.51
C CYS A 75 -3.18 5.82 1.64
N TRP A 76 -1.93 6.12 1.30
CA TRP A 76 -1.43 7.48 1.24
C TRP A 76 -2.44 8.36 0.48
N PRO A 77 -3.17 9.27 1.15
CA PRO A 77 -4.35 9.90 0.56
C PRO A 77 -4.01 11.04 -0.41
N TRP A 78 -2.73 11.37 -0.56
CA TRP A 78 -2.25 12.48 -1.38
C TRP A 78 -1.61 11.95 -2.68
N ALA A 79 -1.76 12.68 -3.79
CA ALA A 79 -1.24 12.27 -5.10
C ALA A 79 0.31 12.28 -5.23
N GLY A 80 1.02 12.67 -4.17
CA GLY A 80 2.48 12.72 -4.14
C GLY A 80 3.01 13.04 -2.73
N PRO A 81 4.31 13.35 -2.59
CA PRO A 81 4.90 13.77 -1.32
C PRO A 81 4.17 14.98 -0.73
N VAL A 82 3.99 15.00 0.59
CA VAL A 82 3.45 16.14 1.34
C VAL A 82 4.51 16.70 2.27
N ALA A 83 4.44 18.00 2.53
CA ALA A 83 5.27 18.68 3.50
C ALA A 83 4.39 19.05 4.70
N LEU A 84 4.74 18.52 5.88
CA LEU A 84 4.14 18.88 7.14
C LEU A 84 4.89 20.09 7.71
N GLU A 85 4.20 21.21 7.86
CA GLU A 85 4.74 22.43 8.46
C GLU A 85 4.60 22.37 9.99
N GLU A 86 5.73 22.46 10.69
CA GLU A 86 5.82 22.55 12.14
C GLU A 86 6.33 23.95 12.51
N ARG A 87 5.50 24.73 13.23
CA ARG A 87 5.82 26.10 13.63
C ARG A 87 6.13 26.16 15.12
N GLY A 88 7.33 26.60 15.47
CA GLY A 88 7.74 27.00 16.82
C GLY A 88 7.85 28.52 16.94
N PRO A 89 8.13 29.04 18.16
CA PRO A 89 8.25 30.48 18.41
C PRO A 89 9.29 31.19 17.53
N ASP A 90 10.45 30.54 17.30
CA ASP A 90 11.60 31.14 16.64
C ASP A 90 11.93 30.51 15.27
N MET A 91 11.27 29.40 14.92
CA MET A 91 11.66 28.57 13.78
C MET A 91 10.46 27.86 13.15
N THR A 92 10.51 27.69 11.82
CA THR A 92 9.57 26.86 11.08
C THR A 92 10.32 25.71 10.41
N GLN A 93 9.82 24.49 10.59
CA GLN A 93 10.39 23.28 10.01
C GLN A 93 9.37 22.61 9.09
N TYR A 94 9.83 22.12 7.95
CA TYR A 94 9.02 21.35 7.02
C TYR A 94 9.52 19.91 6.99
N HIS A 95 8.65 18.94 7.26
CA HIS A 95 8.95 17.52 7.15
C HIS A 95 8.34 16.97 5.87
N VAL A 96 9.16 16.41 5.00
CA VAL A 96 8.69 15.80 3.75
C VAL A 96 8.35 14.33 4.03
N ILE A 97 7.11 13.95 3.74
CA ILE A 97 6.60 12.59 3.94
C ILE A 97 6.02 12.12 2.61
N HIS A 98 6.31 10.90 2.20
CA HIS A 98 5.75 10.28 1.01
C HIS A 98 5.44 8.82 1.28
N ASN A 99 4.21 8.37 1.00
CA ASN A 99 3.80 6.99 1.27
C ASN A 99 4.08 6.54 2.72
N TRP A 100 3.81 7.43 3.68
CA TRP A 100 4.10 7.24 5.11
C TRP A 100 5.59 7.11 5.48
N LEU A 101 6.49 7.30 4.51
CA LEU A 101 7.93 7.35 4.73
C LEU A 101 8.37 8.80 4.98
N TRP A 102 9.05 9.05 6.09
CA TRP A 102 9.71 10.33 6.34
C TRP A 102 10.97 10.42 5.46
N LEU A 103 10.99 11.40 4.55
CA LEU A 103 12.10 11.62 3.62
C LEU A 103 13.13 12.62 4.14
N GLY A 104 12.77 13.44 5.14
CA GLY A 104 13.68 14.40 5.76
C GLY A 104 12.97 15.66 6.23
N ARG A 105 13.78 16.60 6.75
CA ARG A 105 13.30 17.89 7.25
C ARG A 105 14.13 19.04 6.69
N ARG A 106 13.48 20.18 6.43
CA ARG A 106 14.15 21.46 6.16
C ARG A 106 13.74 22.49 7.19
N ARG A 107 14.73 23.20 7.73
CA ARG A 107 14.51 24.33 8.64
C ARG A 107 14.59 25.62 7.85
N LEU A 108 13.59 26.47 8.03
CA LEU A 108 13.63 27.86 7.63
C LEU A 108 13.66 28.68 8.91
N ALA A 109 14.76 29.39 9.12
CA ALA A 109 14.83 30.42 10.15
C ALA A 109 13.74 31.45 9.87
N ARG A 110 13.05 31.92 10.91
CA ARG A 110 11.99 32.92 10.73
C ARG A 110 12.59 34.12 10.01
N PRO A 111 12.08 34.50 8.83
CA PRO A 111 12.65 35.61 8.10
C PRO A 111 12.41 36.89 8.89
N GLY A 112 13.45 37.73 9.03
CA GLY A 112 13.24 39.15 9.31
C GLY A 112 12.27 39.71 8.26
N ARG A 113 11.37 40.61 8.66
CA ARG A 113 10.28 41.19 7.84
C ARG A 113 10.71 41.32 6.36
N GLY A 114 10.14 40.47 5.48
CA GLY A 114 10.42 40.53 4.03
C GLY A 114 10.55 39.21 3.25
N ALA A 115 10.17 38.04 3.77
CA ALA A 115 10.25 36.80 2.96
C ALA A 115 9.05 36.57 2.04
N ASP A 116 9.38 36.07 0.86
CA ASP A 116 8.49 35.67 -0.23
C ASP A 116 7.45 34.61 0.23
N PRO A 117 6.15 34.87 0.07
CA PRO A 117 5.08 33.92 0.39
C PRO A 117 5.08 32.65 -0.50
N SER A 118 5.92 32.58 -1.56
CA SER A 118 6.02 31.42 -2.46
C SER A 118 6.69 30.18 -1.85
N ALA A 119 7.27 30.28 -0.65
CA ALA A 119 7.86 29.14 0.08
C ALA A 119 6.84 28.07 0.56
N ARG A 120 5.54 28.30 0.35
CA ARG A 120 4.45 27.39 0.76
C ARG A 120 4.19 26.22 -0.20
N ARG A 121 4.74 26.25 -1.41
CA ARG A 121 4.57 25.17 -2.39
C ARG A 121 5.82 24.31 -2.37
N ILE A 122 5.67 23.00 -2.19
CA ILE A 122 6.77 22.03 -2.37
C ILE A 122 7.35 22.28 -3.76
N ARG A 123 8.54 22.89 -3.81
CA ARG A 123 9.23 23.11 -5.08
C ARG A 123 9.77 21.75 -5.57
N PRO A 124 9.76 21.49 -6.88
CA PRO A 124 10.32 20.24 -7.44
C PRO A 124 11.73 19.89 -6.94
N GLY A 125 12.54 20.92 -6.65
CA GLY A 125 13.91 20.76 -6.13
C GLY A 125 14.02 20.29 -4.67
N TRP A 126 12.94 20.30 -3.87
CA TRP A 126 13.00 19.82 -2.47
C TRP A 126 13.27 18.31 -2.37
N LEU A 127 13.02 17.57 -3.46
CA LEU A 127 13.24 16.13 -3.58
C LEU A 127 14.59 15.77 -4.22
N GLN A 128 15.35 16.74 -4.74
CA GLN A 128 16.52 16.52 -5.60
C GLN A 128 17.86 16.82 -4.92
N ASP A 129 17.87 17.47 -3.76
CA ASP A 129 19.09 17.68 -3.01
C ASP A 129 19.46 16.40 -2.24
N PRO A 130 20.70 15.88 -2.38
CA PRO A 130 21.18 14.83 -1.49
C PRO A 130 21.27 15.39 -0.06
N LEU A 131 21.02 14.50 0.90
CA LEU A 131 21.13 14.74 2.34
C LEU A 131 22.45 15.38 2.74
#